data_AF-A0A7Y7TG49-F1
#
_entry.id   AF-A0A7Y7TG49-F1
#
_cell.length_a   1.000
_cell.length_b   1.000
_cell.length_c   1.000
_cell.angle_alpha   90.00
_cell.angle_beta   90.00
_cell.angle_gamma   90.00
#
_symmetry.space_group_name_H-M   'P 1'
#
loop_
_entity.id
_entity.type
_entity.pdbx_description
1 polymer ?
#
loop_
_entity_poly.entity_id
_entity_poly.type
_entity_poly.pdbx_seq_one_letter_code
_entity_poly.pdbx_strand_id
1 'polypeptide(L)'
;MPWIQTYTPVGGSLGMSALVAAIPLIVIFVCLAVLKMKAHKAAPLAVASAFAVAVTVWGMPANLAGWAFVQGAGFGLFPVFYIVLTT
;
A
#
# COMPACT_ATOMS: atom_id res chain seq x y z
N MET A 1 7.80 14.07 -17.71
CA MET A 1 8.93 13.28 -17.19
C MET A 1 8.34 12.12 -16.39
N PRO A 2 8.72 10.86 -16.67
CA PRO A 2 8.25 9.72 -15.89
C PRO A 2 8.80 9.82 -14.46
N TRP A 3 7.97 9.51 -13.46
CA TRP A 3 8.45 9.36 -12.09
C TRP A 3 9.32 8.10 -12.01
N ILE A 4 10.51 8.22 -11.44
CA ILE A 4 11.46 7.12 -11.27
C ILE A 4 11.47 6.74 -9.79
N GLN A 5 11.21 5.46 -9.51
CA GLN A 5 11.21 4.96 -8.16
C GLN A 5 12.62 5.00 -7.56
N THR A 6 12.75 5.72 -6.45
CA THR A 6 13.98 5.73 -5.66
C THR A 6 13.88 4.64 -4.58
N TYR A 7 14.90 3.78 -4.47
CA TYR A 7 14.89 2.65 -3.53
C TYR A 7 15.44 3.01 -2.14
N THR A 8 16.16 4.12 -2.03
CA THR A 8 16.79 4.59 -0.78
C THR A 8 16.35 6.00 -0.36
N PRO A 9 15.04 6.33 -0.38
CA PRO A 9 14.57 7.68 -0.04
C PRO A 9 14.82 8.06 1.42
N VAL A 10 14.95 7.07 2.31
CA VAL A 10 15.20 7.31 3.74
C VAL A 10 16.69 7.20 4.04
N GLY A 11 17.35 8.36 4.15
CA GLY A 11 18.73 8.46 4.63
C GLY A 11 19.79 7.74 3.77
N GLY A 12 19.49 7.42 2.51
CA GLY A 12 20.38 6.65 1.64
C GLY A 12 20.50 5.16 2.02
N SER A 13 19.76 4.68 3.03
CA SER A 13 19.80 3.30 3.51
C SER A 13 18.61 2.49 3.01
N LEU A 14 18.91 1.34 2.41
CA LEU A 14 17.89 0.38 1.98
C LEU A 14 17.10 -0.17 3.18
N GLY A 15 17.78 -0.45 4.29
CA GLY A 15 17.15 -1.00 5.50
C GLY A 15 16.15 -0.05 6.13
N MET A 16 16.50 1.24 6.26
CA MET A 16 15.58 2.25 6.80
C MET A 16 14.39 2.48 5.87
N SER A 17 14.63 2.50 4.56
CA SER A 17 13.57 2.65 3.57
C SER A 17 12.60 1.46 3.59
N ALA A 18 13.11 0.24 3.78
CA ALA A 18 12.29 -0.96 3.93
C ALA A 18 11.41 -0.93 5.19
N LEU A 19 11.95 -0.46 6.32
CA LEU A 19 11.17 -0.30 7.57
C LEU A 19 10.03 0.69 7.40
N VAL A 20 10.26 1.81 6.71
CA VAL A 20 9.21 2.80 6.42
C VAL A 20 8.20 2.26 5.41
N ALA A 21 8.64 1.49 4.41
CA ALA A 21 7.74 0.82 3.47
C ALA A 21 6.86 -0.25 4.16
N ALA A 22 7.26 -0.78 5.31
CA ALA A 22 6.49 -1.74 6.09
C ALA A 22 5.36 -1.11 6.92
N ILE A 23 5.26 0.22 7.01
CA ILE A 23 4.24 0.91 7.81
C ILE A 23 2.80 0.43 7.50
N PRO A 24 2.36 0.30 6.24
CA PRO A 24 1.00 -0.13 5.94
C PRO A 24 0.70 -1.57 6.39
N LEU A 25 1.72 -2.44 6.36
CA LEU A 25 1.65 -3.80 6.90
C LEU A 25 1.48 -3.78 8.42
N ILE A 26 2.23 -2.93 9.11
CA ILE A 26 2.10 -2.77 10.56
C ILE A 26 0.69 -2.25 10.91
N VAL A 27 0.18 -1.27 10.16
CA VAL A 27 -1.18 -0.72 10.36
C VAL A 27 -2.23 -1.81 10.23
N ILE A 28 -2.21 -2.63 9.17
CA ILE A 28 -3.22 -3.67 8.99
C ILE A 28 -3.11 -4.76 10.05
N PHE A 29 -1.89 -5.17 10.43
CA PHE A 29 -1.70 -6.16 11.48
C PHE A 29 -2.15 -5.65 12.84
N VAL A 30 -1.87 -4.40 13.20
CA VAL A 30 -2.36 -3.81 14.46
C VAL A 30 -3.89 -3.72 14.45
N CYS A 31 -4.50 -3.28 13.34
CA CYS A 31 -5.96 -3.20 13.23
C CYS A 31 -6.64 -4.57 13.38
N LEU A 32 -6.05 -5.63 12.82
CA LEU A 32 -6.65 -6.96 12.85
C LEU A 32 -6.30 -7.76 14.11
N ALA A 33 -5.02 -7.81 14.48
CA ALA A 33 -4.54 -8.64 15.59
C ALA A 33 -4.78 -7.99 16.96
N VAL A 34 -4.59 -6.67 17.07
CA VAL A 34 -4.69 -5.94 18.35
C VAL A 34 -6.08 -5.34 18.52
N LEU A 35 -6.53 -4.53 17.55
CA LEU A 35 -7.81 -3.83 17.64
C LEU A 35 -9.01 -4.72 17.27
N LYS A 36 -8.76 -5.93 16.77
CA LYS A 36 -9.80 -6.91 16.35
C LYS A 36 -10.87 -6.29 15.45
N MET A 37 -10.47 -5.36 14.59
CA MET A 37 -11.37 -4.67 13.68
C MET A 37 -11.81 -5.62 12.57
N LYS A 38 -13.03 -5.42 12.06
CA LYS A 38 -13.48 -6.13 10.85
C LYS A 38 -12.63 -5.68 9.66
N ALA A 39 -12.28 -6.63 8.77
CA ALA A 39 -11.37 -6.40 7.65
C ALA A 39 -11.78 -5.22 6.75
N HIS A 40 -13.08 -5.02 6.49
CA HIS A 40 -13.58 -3.89 5.70
C HIS A 40 -13.33 -2.51 6.34
N LYS A 41 -13.13 -2.44 7.66
CA LYS A 41 -12.73 -1.19 8.35
C LYS A 41 -11.21 -1.02 8.42
N ALA A 42 -10.48 -2.12 8.53
CA ALA A 42 -9.01 -2.11 8.59
C ALA A 42 -8.37 -1.82 7.22
N ALA A 43 -8.94 -2.36 6.14
CA ALA A 43 -8.43 -2.18 4.78
C ALA A 43 -8.28 -0.71 4.34
N PRO A 44 -9.30 0.18 4.48
CA PRO A 44 -9.15 1.59 4.10
C PRO A 44 -8.10 2.32 4.93
N LEU A 45 -7.90 1.97 6.21
CA LEU A 45 -6.84 2.55 7.04
C LEU A 45 -5.44 2.15 6.53
N ALA A 46 -5.26 0.88 6.18
CA ALA A 46 -4.02 0.39 5.60
C ALA A 46 -3.72 1.08 4.26
N VAL A 47 -4.72 1.19 3.37
CA VAL A 47 -4.59 1.90 2.09
C VAL A 47 -4.25 3.37 2.30
N ALA A 48 -4.94 4.06 3.21
CA ALA A 48 -4.67 5.46 3.51
C ALA A 48 -3.23 5.66 4.01
N SER A 49 -2.74 4.76 4.86
CA SER A 49 -1.35 4.80 5.32
C SER A 49 -0.34 4.55 4.19
N ALA A 50 -0.61 3.62 3.28
CA ALA A 50 0.24 3.36 2.11
C ALA A 50 0.30 4.57 1.18
N PHE A 51 -0.85 5.20 0.91
CA PHE A 51 -0.93 6.40 0.09
C PHE A 51 -0.16 7.57 0.72
N ALA A 52 -0.33 7.78 2.03
CA ALA A 52 0.38 8.83 2.75
C ALA A 52 1.90 8.63 2.68
N VAL A 53 2.39 7.41 2.90
CA VAL A 53 3.83 7.08 2.82
C VAL A 53 4.36 7.28 1.40
N ALA A 54 3.62 6.85 0.36
CA ALA A 54 4.04 7.01 -1.03
C ALA A 54 4.21 8.48 -1.44
N VAL A 55 3.28 9.35 -1.02
CA VAL A 55 3.34 10.78 -1.35
C VAL A 55 4.39 11.51 -0.51
N THR A 56 4.46 11.24 0.80
CA THR A 56 5.31 12.02 1.72
C THR A 56 6.77 11.57 1.72
N VAL A 57 7.04 10.26 1.68
CA VAL A 57 8.40 9.71 1.81
C VAL A 57 9.04 9.48 0.44
N TRP A 58 8.27 8.96 -0.52
CA TRP A 58 8.78 8.68 -1.88
C TRP A 58 8.61 9.86 -2.85
N GLY A 59 7.96 10.94 -2.42
CA GLY A 59 7.69 12.11 -3.27
C GLY A 59 6.89 11.75 -4.52
N MET A 60 6.10 10.69 -4.47
CA MET A 60 5.33 10.22 -5.61
C MET A 60 4.22 11.23 -5.92
N PRO A 61 4.04 11.65 -7.19
CA PRO A 61 2.94 12.52 -7.57
C PRO A 61 1.60 11.88 -7.18
N ALA A 62 0.74 12.63 -6.47
CA ALA A 62 -0.53 12.09 -5.94
C ALA A 62 -1.43 11.47 -7.03
N ASN A 63 -1.40 12.02 -8.25
CA ASN A 63 -2.07 11.46 -9.42
C ASN A 63 -1.58 10.04 -9.72
N LEU A 64 -0.25 9.84 -9.78
CA LEU A 64 0.34 8.53 -10.04
C LEU A 64 0.08 7.56 -8.88
N ALA A 65 0.11 8.04 -7.63
CA ALA A 65 -0.24 7.23 -6.46
C ALA A 65 -1.71 6.75 -6.52
N GLY A 66 -2.62 7.60 -7.03
CA GLY A 66 -4.02 7.23 -7.28
C GLY A 66 -4.15 6.14 -8.35
N TRP A 67 -3.44 6.27 -9.46
CA TRP A 67 -3.40 5.23 -10.50
C TRP A 67 -2.83 3.92 -9.99
N ALA A 68 -1.76 3.96 -9.18
CA ALA A 68 -1.18 2.79 -8.55
C ALA A 68 -2.17 2.11 -7.59
N PHE A 69 -2.95 2.88 -6.84
CA PHE A 69 -4.02 2.36 -5.99
C PHE A 69 -5.10 1.64 -6.81
N VAL A 70 -5.62 2.25 -7.87
CA VAL A 70 -6.65 1.64 -8.74
C VAL A 70 -6.11 0.37 -9.39
N GLN A 71 -4.86 0.41 -9.87
CA GLN A 71 -4.18 -0.76 -10.40
C GLN A 71 -4.11 -1.88 -9.36
N GLY A 72 -3.65 -1.59 -8.13
CA GLY A 72 -3.59 -2.57 -7.05
C GLY A 72 -4.95 -3.16 -6.69
N ALA A 73 -6.00 -2.33 -6.66
CA ALA A 73 -7.36 -2.79 -6.42
C ALA A 73 -7.86 -3.74 -7.52
N GLY A 74 -7.60 -3.41 -8.80
CA GLY A 74 -7.92 -4.28 -9.93
C GLY A 74 -7.15 -5.61 -9.89
N PHE A 75 -5.86 -5.57 -9.57
CA PHE A 75 -5.04 -6.79 -9.38
C PHE A 75 -5.53 -7.67 -8.24
N GLY A 76 -6.08 -7.09 -7.17
CA GLY A 76 -6.68 -7.86 -6.07
C GLY A 76 -8.05 -8.46 -6.43
N LEU A 77 -8.86 -7.75 -7.23
CA LEU A 77 -10.18 -8.21 -7.66
C LEU A 77 -10.11 -9.29 -8.75
N PHE A 78 -9.08 -9.26 -9.59
CA PHE A 78 -8.94 -10.19 -10.71
C PHE A 78 -8.91 -11.68 -10.28
N PRO A 79 -8.10 -12.11 -9.29
CA PRO A 79 -8.16 -13.48 -8.76
C PRO A 79 -9.52 -13.85 -8.18
N VAL A 80 -10.17 -12.92 -7.45
CA VAL A 80 -11.50 -13.15 -6.85
C VAL A 80 -12.54 -13.44 -7.94
N PHE A 81 -12.48 -12.69 -9.04
CA PHE A 81 -13.34 -12.92 -10.20
C PHE A 81 -13.04 -14.26 -10.89
N TYR A 82 -11.76 -14.60 -11.06
CA TYR A 82 -11.37 -15.86 -11.70
C TYR A 82 -11.81 -17.11 -10.91
N ILE A 83 -11.82 -17.05 -9.57
CA ILE A 83 -12.34 -18.14 -8.72
C ILE A 83 -13.81 -18.43 -9.04
N VAL A 84 -14.62 -17.40 -9.28
CA VAL A 84 -16.05 -17.56 -9.64
C VAL A 84 -16.23 -18.14 -11.04
N LEU A 85 -15.35 -17.81 -12.00
CA LEU A 85 -15.45 -18.35 -13.35
C LEU A 85 -15.03 -19.81 -13.46
N THR A 86 -14.06 -20.23 -12.66
CA THR A 86 -13.54 -21.60 -12.71
C THR A 86 -14.32 -22.60 -11.85
N THR A 87 -15.20 -22.10 -10.97
CA THR A 87 -16.11 -22.90 -10.14
C THR A 87 -17.44 -23.08 -10.86
#